data_AF-A0A920EUS4-F1
#
_entry.id   AF-A0A920EUS4-F1
#
_cell.length_a   1.000
_cell.length_b   1.000
_cell.length_c   1.000
_cell.angle_alpha   90.00
_cell.angle_beta   90.00
_cell.angle_gamma   90.00
#
_symmetry.space_group_name_H-M   'P 1'
#
loop_
_entity.id
_entity.type
_entity.pdbx_description
1 polymer ?
#
loop_
_entity_poly.entity_id
_entity_poly.type
_entity_poly.pdbx_seq_one_letter_code
_entity_poly.pdbx_strand_id
1 'polypeptide(L)'
;MNNTDTKIIKVHGKNIDNFFQNIITNDINNLNTENPIYTAMLSPQGKYLYDFFILKEENFFLLEANANKVNSLIDEIKRYDIRKDISIELQENFILKLL
;
A
#
# COMPACT_ATOMS: atom_id res chain seq x y z
N MET A 1 10.37 -2.91 -20.28
CA MET A 1 10.15 -1.47 -20.04
C MET A 1 10.20 -1.26 -18.55
N ASN A 2 11.18 -0.50 -18.04
CA ASN A 2 11.14 -0.04 -16.65
C ASN A 2 10.05 1.02 -16.57
N ASN A 3 8.90 0.68 -16.00
CA ASN A 3 7.84 1.65 -15.79
C ASN A 3 8.28 2.57 -14.63
N THR A 4 8.66 3.81 -14.94
CA THR A 4 9.07 4.81 -13.93
C THR A 4 7.89 5.57 -13.33
N ASP A 5 6.67 5.35 -13.84
CA ASP A 5 5.48 6.08 -13.43
C ASP A 5 4.90 5.58 -12.11
N THR A 6 5.27 4.35 -11.71
CA THR A 6 4.93 3.74 -10.43
C THR A 6 6.17 3.46 -9.58
N LYS A 7 5.96 3.34 -8.28
CA LYS A 7 6.96 2.96 -7.28
C LYS A 7 6.38 1.90 -6.37
N ILE A 8 7.26 1.04 -5.87
CA ILE A 8 6.90 -0.04 -4.95
C ILE A 8 7.28 0.35 -3.54
N ILE A 9 6.31 0.24 -2.64
CA ILE A 9 6.52 0.41 -1.21
C ILE A 9 6.36 -0.97 -0.57
N LYS A 10 7.35 -1.41 0.20
CA LYS A 10 7.22 -2.58 1.07
C LYS A 10 6.69 -2.13 2.42
N VAL A 11 5.63 -2.79 2.88
CA VAL A 11 5.01 -2.52 4.18
C VAL A 11 4.96 -3.80 4.99
N HIS A 12 5.47 -3.77 6.20
CA HIS A 12 5.42 -4.91 7.12
C HIS A 12 5.07 -4.41 8.52
N GLY A 13 4.49 -5.26 9.36
CA GLY A 13 4.11 -4.84 10.69
C GLY A 13 3.18 -5.82 11.39
N LYS A 14 2.92 -5.53 12.66
CA LYS A 14 1.99 -6.34 13.46
C LYS A 14 0.55 -6.06 13.01
N ASN A 15 -0.22 -7.11 12.73
CA ASN A 15 -1.63 -7.00 12.32
C ASN A 15 -1.85 -6.12 11.08
N ILE A 16 -0.96 -6.21 10.08
CA ILE A 16 -1.00 -5.40 8.86
C ILE A 16 -2.35 -5.47 8.13
N ASP A 17 -3.00 -6.65 8.09
CA ASP A 17 -4.33 -6.79 7.47
C ASP A 17 -5.36 -5.88 8.16
N ASN A 18 -5.45 -5.94 9.50
CA ASN A 18 -6.39 -5.11 10.26
C ASN A 18 -6.05 -3.61 10.16
N PHE A 19 -4.76 -3.26 10.09
CA PHE A 19 -4.36 -1.87 9.87
C PHE A 19 -4.92 -1.35 8.54
N PHE A 20 -4.69 -2.06 7.43
CA PHE A 20 -5.16 -1.63 6.11
C PHE A 20 -6.69 -1.65 5.99
N GLN A 21 -7.37 -2.64 6.57
CA GLN A 21 -8.84 -2.73 6.55
C GLN A 21 -9.53 -1.46 7.07
N ASN A 22 -8.89 -0.75 8.01
CA ASN A 22 -9.47 0.44 8.63
C ASN A 22 -9.21 1.75 7.87
N ILE A 23 -8.31 1.74 6.87
CA ILE A 23 -7.85 2.98 6.21
C ILE A 23 -8.04 2.99 4.69
N ILE A 24 -8.42 1.86 4.09
CA ILE A 24 -8.62 1.74 2.63
C ILE A 24 -10.09 1.52 2.28
N THR A 25 -10.45 1.72 1.01
CA THR A 25 -11.83 1.59 0.52
C THR A 25 -12.25 0.16 0.16
N ASN A 26 -11.29 -0.72 -0.15
CA ASN A 26 -11.55 -2.11 -0.50
C ASN A 26 -11.40 -3.05 0.71
N ASP A 27 -12.05 -4.21 0.67
CA ASP A 27 -11.95 -5.21 1.73
C ASP A 27 -10.63 -5.99 1.62
N ILE A 28 -9.80 -5.93 2.66
CA ILE A 28 -8.52 -6.64 2.75
C ILE A 28 -8.70 -8.17 2.71
N ASN A 29 -9.88 -8.69 3.05
CA ASN A 29 -10.14 -10.12 3.00
C ASN A 29 -10.18 -10.66 1.55
N ASN A 30 -10.33 -9.79 0.55
CA ASN A 30 -10.22 -10.15 -0.87
C ASN A 30 -8.76 -10.31 -1.32
N LEU A 31 -7.79 -9.81 -0.55
CA LEU A 31 -6.37 -9.88 -0.85
C LEU A 31 -5.81 -11.26 -0.46
N ASN A 32 -5.18 -11.92 -1.42
CA ASN A 32 -4.37 -13.12 -1.18
C ASN A 32 -3.14 -13.12 -2.10
N THR A 33 -2.31 -14.16 -2.00
CA THR A 33 -1.04 -14.26 -2.76
C THR A 33 -1.24 -14.36 -4.27
N GLU A 34 -2.42 -14.77 -4.73
CA GLU A 34 -2.77 -14.88 -6.16
C GLU A 34 -3.62 -13.70 -6.64
N ASN A 35 -4.32 -13.01 -5.73
CA ASN A 35 -5.27 -11.95 -6.03
C ASN A 35 -4.83 -10.63 -5.38
N PRO A 36 -4.10 -9.77 -6.09
CA PRO A 36 -3.88 -8.40 -5.65
C PRO A 36 -5.18 -7.60 -5.71
N ILE A 37 -5.29 -6.57 -4.86
CA ILE A 37 -6.46 -5.68 -4.84
C ILE A 37 -6.07 -4.26 -5.24
N TYR A 38 -6.93 -3.60 -6.02
CA TYR A 38 -6.89 -2.16 -6.18
C TYR A 38 -7.70 -1.49 -5.07
N THR A 39 -7.18 -0.40 -4.51
CA THR A 39 -7.84 0.31 -3.42
C THR A 39 -7.46 1.78 -3.39
N ALA A 40 -8.21 2.55 -2.60
CA ALA A 40 -7.92 3.95 -2.34
C ALA A 40 -7.88 4.25 -0.84
N MET A 41 -7.19 5.32 -0.47
CA MET A 41 -7.31 5.99 0.82
C MET A 41 -8.09 7.28 0.64
N LEU A 42 -9.05 7.51 1.53
CA LEU A 42 -9.88 8.72 1.55
C LEU A 42 -9.57 9.56 2.78
N SER A 43 -9.90 10.85 2.70
CA SER A 43 -9.98 11.69 3.89
C SER A 43 -11.14 11.24 4.78
N PRO A 44 -11.17 11.65 6.06
CA PRO A 44 -12.32 11.38 6.93
C PRO A 44 -13.67 11.94 6.42
N GLN A 45 -13.64 12.90 5.49
CA GLN A 45 -14.83 13.45 4.82
C GLN A 45 -15.15 12.74 3.49
N GLY A 46 -14.48 11.63 3.19
CA GLY A 46 -14.69 10.84 1.97
C GLY A 46 -14.04 11.41 0.71
N LYS A 47 -13.13 12.38 0.81
CA LYS A 47 -12.42 12.92 -0.37
C LYS A 47 -11.30 11.99 -0.78
N TYR A 48 -11.11 11.81 -2.08
CA TYR A 48 -9.97 11.07 -2.63
C TYR A 48 -8.63 11.67 -2.17
N LEU A 49 -7.70 10.81 -1.74
CA LEU A 49 -6.33 11.18 -1.43
C LEU A 49 -5.33 10.43 -2.33
N TYR A 50 -5.38 9.10 -2.31
CA TYR A 50 -4.43 8.21 -3.00
C TYR A 50 -5.13 6.94 -3.45
N ASP A 51 -4.64 6.34 -4.54
CA ASP A 51 -4.94 4.97 -4.95
C ASP A 51 -3.65 4.17 -5.19
N PHE A 52 -3.76 2.85 -5.04
CA PHE A 52 -2.66 1.92 -5.21
C PHE A 52 -3.18 0.48 -5.33
N PHE A 53 -2.33 -0.40 -5.85
CA PHE A 53 -2.52 -1.84 -5.72
C PHE A 53 -1.84 -2.36 -4.46
N ILE A 54 -2.45 -3.35 -3.80
CA ILE A 54 -1.83 -4.13 -2.72
C ILE A 54 -1.60 -5.54 -3.25
N LEU A 55 -0.37 -6.02 -3.12
CA LEU A 55 0.02 -7.40 -3.34
C LEU A 55 0.43 -8.00 -1.99
N LYS A 56 0.00 -9.24 -1.72
CA LYS A 56 0.31 -9.95 -0.49
C LYS A 56 1.44 -10.93 -0.70
N GLU A 57 2.45 -10.81 0.14
CA GLU A 57 3.51 -11.78 0.32
C GLU A 57 3.38 -12.41 1.71
N GLU A 58 4.14 -13.47 2.01
CA GLU A 58 3.95 -14.28 3.23
C GLU A 58 3.85 -13.46 4.52
N ASN A 59 4.65 -12.40 4.67
CA ASN A 59 4.77 -11.62 5.90
C ASN A 59 4.72 -10.10 5.70
N PHE A 60 4.44 -9.63 4.48
CA PHE A 60 4.45 -8.21 4.15
C PHE A 60 3.55 -7.93 2.95
N PHE A 61 3.23 -6.66 2.75
CA PHE A 61 2.55 -6.18 1.55
C PHE A 61 3.50 -5.38 0.67
N LEU A 62 3.26 -5.45 -0.63
CA LEU A 62 3.82 -4.54 -1.61
C LEU A 62 2.70 -3.62 -2.09
N LEU A 63 2.95 -2.31 -2.02
CA LEU A 63 2.06 -1.30 -2.58
C LEU A 63 2.66 -0.77 -3.87
N GLU A 64 1.94 -0.91 -4.98
CA GLU A 64 2.28 -0.22 -6.23
C GLU A 64 1.47 1.07 -6.32
N ALA A 65 2.16 2.21 -6.29
CA ALA A 65 1.54 3.53 -6.29
C ALA A 65 2.19 4.45 -7.32
N ASN A 66 1.49 5.51 -7.72
CA ASN A 66 2.04 6.53 -8.61
C ASN A 66 3.30 7.18 -8.01
N ALA A 67 4.38 7.25 -8.79
CA ALA A 67 5.67 7.78 -8.36
C ALA A 67 5.59 9.22 -7.82
N ASN A 68 4.71 10.05 -8.39
CA ASN A 68 4.54 11.45 -7.99
C ASN A 68 3.82 11.61 -6.64
N LYS A 69 3.21 10.54 -6.10
CA LYS A 69 2.45 10.54 -4.85
C LYS A 69 3.06 9.66 -3.77
N VAL A 70 4.08 8.87 -4.09
CA VAL A 70 4.62 7.82 -3.21
C VAL A 70 5.04 8.33 -1.83
N ASN A 71 5.75 9.46 -1.76
CA ASN A 71 6.20 10.02 -0.48
C ASN A 71 5.01 10.51 0.37
N SER A 72 4.03 11.18 -0.25
CA SER A 72 2.83 11.64 0.44
C SER A 72 1.95 10.48 0.92
N LEU A 73 1.87 9.40 0.15
CA LEU A 73 1.20 8.17 0.56
C LEU A 73 1.91 7.54 1.78
N ILE A 74 3.25 7.45 1.76
CA ILE A 74 4.03 6.94 2.89
C ILE A 74 3.77 7.77 4.15
N ASP A 75 3.79 9.10 4.03
CA ASP A 75 3.52 10.00 5.15
C ASP A 75 2.10 9.84 5.69
N GLU A 76 1.13 9.62 4.81
CA GLU A 76 -0.26 9.38 5.22
C GLU A 76 -0.42 8.04 5.93
N ILE A 77 0.19 6.95 5.43
CA ILE A 77 0.18 5.65 6.11
C ILE A 77 0.79 5.79 7.52
N LYS A 78 1.92 6.49 7.65
CA LYS A 78 2.58 6.76 8.95
C LYS A 78 1.70 7.60 9.88
N ARG A 79 0.90 8.53 9.33
CA ARG A 79 -0.05 9.34 10.12
C ARG A 79 -1.11 8.46 10.78
N TYR A 80 -1.62 7.45 10.07
CA TYR A 80 -2.61 6.51 10.63
C TYR A 80 -1.99 5.48 11.58
N ASP A 81 -0.69 5.19 11.46
CA ASP A 81 0.03 4.27 12.36
C ASP A 81 0.43 4.94 13.70
N ILE A 82 -0.57 5.24 14.53
CA ILE A 82 -0.40 5.84 15.85
C ILE A 82 0.45 4.95 16.78
N ARG A 83 0.36 3.63 16.62
CA ARG A 83 1.07 2.66 17.46
C ARG A 83 2.51 2.43 17.04
N LYS A 84 2.89 2.89 15.84
CA LYS A 84 4.21 2.66 15.24
C LYS A 84 4.49 1.16 15.06
N ASP A 85 3.44 0.40 14.75
CA ASP A 85 3.51 -1.05 14.53
C ASP A 85 3.84 -1.40 13.07
N ILE A 86 3.86 -0.40 12.17
CA ILE A 86 4.10 -0.53 10.74
C ILE A 86 5.47 0.06 10.36
N SER A 87 6.22 -0.70 9.57
CA SER A 87 7.46 -0.30 8.95
C SER A 87 7.29 -0.25 7.44
N ILE A 88 7.91 0.75 6.82
CA ILE A 88 7.67 1.14 5.44
C ILE A 88 9.00 1.44 4.76
N GLU A 89 9.25 0.79 3.62
CA GLU A 89 10.49 0.90 2.85
C GLU A 89 10.18 1.13 1.36
N LEU A 90 10.65 2.26 0.81
CA LEU A 90 10.60 2.50 -0.64
C LEU A 90 11.61 1.58 -1.34
N GLN A 91 11.14 0.83 -2.33
CA GLN A 91 12.00 -0.09 -3.07
C GLN A 91 12.51 0.58 -4.35
N GLU A 92 13.83 0.74 -4.47
CA GLU A 92 14.43 1.45 -5.62
C GLU A 92 14.51 0.60 -6.89
N ASN A 93 14.69 -0.72 -6.75
CA ASN A 93 14.95 -1.65 -7.86
C ASN A 93 13.95 -2.82 -7.90
N PHE A 94 12.70 -2.61 -7.47
CA PHE A 94 11.68 -3.64 -7.51
C PHE A 94 10.97 -3.61 -8.86
N ILE A 95 11.06 -4.71 -9.61
CA ILE A 95 10.28 -4.92 -10.83
C ILE A 95 9.13 -5.84 -10.43
N LEU A 96 7.91 -5.30 -10.36
CA LEU A 96 6.74 -6.16 -10.36
C LEU A 96 6.64 -6.80 -11.74
N LYS A 97 6.94 -8.10 -11.81
CA LYS A 97 6.45 -8.94 -12.91
C LYS A 97 4.97 -9.19 -12.63
N LEU A 98 4.13 -8.20 -12.90
CA LEU A 98 2.74 -8.49 -13.20
C LEU A 98 2.71 -9.29 -14.51
N LEU A 99 1.93 -10.37 -14.49
CA LEU A 99 1.82 -11.44 -15.50
C LEU A 99 1.84 -10.95 -16.95
#